data_AF-A0A958DVE8-F1
#
_entry.id   AF-A0A958DVE8-F1
#
_cell.length_a   1.000
_cell.length_b   1.000
_cell.length_c   1.000
_cell.angle_alpha   90.00
_cell.angle_beta   90.00
_cell.angle_gamma   90.00
#
_symmetry.space_group_name_H-M   'P 1'
#
loop_
_entity.id
_entity.type
_entity.pdbx_description
1 polymer ?
#
loop_
_entity_poly.entity_id
_entity_poly.type
_entity_poly.pdbx_seq_one_letter_code
_entity_poly.pdbx_strand_id
1 'polypeptide(L)'
;DLQPFATSLKIETGREWPVKLLATRFLDLFRQQYSEFIPNQTGKILDEYRKKMLFKNETVNLFLNDQTFSAVVRDIDDDGFLEVDHDGKTKIINSGEFRVQPVRIN
;
A
#
# COMPACT_ATOMS: atom_id res chain seq x y z
N ASP A 1 -14.93 -12.59 3.79
CA ASP A 1 -14.67 -12.43 5.22
C ASP A 1 -13.25 -11.90 5.40
N LEU A 2 -13.07 -10.77 6.10
CA LEU A 2 -11.77 -10.11 6.31
C LEU A 2 -11.26 -10.29 7.75
N GLN A 3 -12.07 -10.87 8.65
CA GLN A 3 -11.72 -10.99 10.07
C GLN A 3 -10.31 -11.54 10.36
N PRO A 4 -9.80 -12.58 9.67
CA PRO A 4 -8.48 -13.11 9.99
C PRO A 4 -7.29 -12.19 9.63
N PHE A 5 -7.53 -11.13 8.86
CA PHE A 5 -6.47 -10.21 8.38
C PHE A 5 -6.69 -8.76 8.81
N ALA A 6 -7.83 -8.47 9.42
CA ALA A 6 -8.18 -7.12 9.87
C ALA A 6 -7.59 -6.84 11.26
N THR A 7 -7.11 -5.62 11.45
CA THR A 7 -6.78 -5.08 12.78
C THR A 7 -7.51 -3.76 13.01
N SER A 8 -7.37 -3.18 14.21
CA SER A 8 -7.93 -1.87 14.55
C SER A 8 -6.94 -1.05 15.37
N LEU A 9 -7.09 0.28 15.36
CA LEU A 9 -6.27 1.16 16.20
C LEU A 9 -6.34 0.77 17.68
N LYS A 10 -7.49 0.28 18.17
CA LYS A 10 -7.62 -0.21 19.54
C LYS A 10 -6.80 -1.46 19.80
N ILE A 11 -6.80 -2.41 18.85
CA ILE A 11 -5.99 -3.64 18.95
C ILE A 11 -4.50 -3.29 18.95
N GLU A 12 -4.05 -2.45 18.02
CA GLU A 12 -2.62 -2.13 17.85
C GLU A 12 -2.06 -1.18 18.92
N THR A 13 -2.88 -0.28 19.48
CA THR A 13 -2.40 0.75 20.41
C THR A 13 -2.88 0.57 21.86
N GLY A 14 -3.88 -0.30 22.08
CA GLY A 14 -4.55 -0.47 23.38
C GLY A 14 -5.40 0.72 23.82
N ARG A 15 -5.58 1.75 22.98
CA ARG A 15 -6.25 3.01 23.34
C ARG A 15 -7.60 3.14 22.65
N GLU A 16 -8.51 3.87 23.32
CA GLU A 16 -9.72 4.37 22.67
C GLU A 16 -9.39 5.62 21.86
N TRP A 17 -9.91 5.66 20.63
CA TRP A 17 -9.69 6.77 19.71
C TRP A 17 -11.02 7.46 19.42
N PRO A 18 -11.23 8.71 19.88
CA PRO A 18 -12.46 9.42 19.59
C PRO A 18 -12.62 9.63 18.07
N VAL A 19 -13.64 9.01 17.48
CA VAL A 19 -13.88 9.04 16.02
C VAL A 19 -13.92 10.46 15.48
N LYS A 20 -14.52 11.41 16.23
CA LYS A 20 -14.54 12.82 15.85
C LYS A 20 -13.14 13.42 15.69
N LEU A 21 -12.22 13.13 16.61
CA LEU A 21 -10.84 13.63 16.54
C LEU A 21 -10.08 12.98 15.38
N LEU A 22 -10.24 11.68 15.17
CA LEU A 22 -9.66 10.97 14.03
C LEU A 22 -10.15 11.57 12.71
N ALA A 23 -11.46 11.76 12.56
CA ALA A 23 -12.07 12.33 11.36
C ALA A 23 -11.56 13.75 11.09
N THR A 24 -11.52 14.62 12.11
CA THR A 24 -10.99 15.98 11.94
C THR A 24 -9.52 15.96 11.53
N ARG A 25 -8.68 15.16 12.20
CA ARG A 25 -7.25 15.06 11.84
C ARG A 25 -7.01 14.47 10.46
N PHE A 26 -7.79 13.45 10.08
CA PHE A 26 -7.74 12.88 8.75
C PHE A 26 -8.07 13.94 7.69
N LEU A 27 -9.15 14.71 7.88
CA LEU A 27 -9.55 15.76 6.94
C LEU A 27 -8.50 16.87 6.83
N ASP A 28 -7.89 17.28 7.95
CA ASP A 28 -6.80 18.27 7.95
C ASP A 28 -5.60 17.78 7.11
N LEU A 29 -5.15 16.55 7.37
CA LEU A 29 -4.03 15.93 6.66
C LEU A 29 -4.34 15.72 5.18
N PHE A 30 -5.56 15.24 4.88
CA PHE A 30 -6.00 15.04 3.51
C PHE A 30 -6.02 16.36 2.75
N ARG A 31 -6.57 17.43 3.33
CA ARG A 31 -6.60 18.76 2.70
C ARG A 31 -5.18 19.29 2.46
N GLN A 32 -4.28 19.11 3.42
CA GLN A 32 -2.87 19.50 3.26
C GLN A 32 -2.24 18.75 2.07
N GLN A 33 -2.31 17.43 2.06
CA GLN A 33 -1.75 16.60 0.98
C GLN A 33 -2.37 16.92 -0.38
N TYR A 34 -3.69 17.11 -0.44
CA TYR A 34 -4.39 17.50 -1.65
C TYR A 34 -3.93 18.86 -2.17
N SER A 35 -3.74 19.83 -1.28
CA SER A 35 -3.23 21.16 -1.65
C SER A 35 -1.77 21.15 -2.13
N GLU A 36 -0.95 20.19 -1.67
CA GLU A 36 0.42 19.99 -2.12
C GLU A 36 0.50 19.27 -3.47
N PHE A 37 -0.45 18.36 -3.72
CA PHE A 37 -0.59 17.61 -4.98
C PHE A 37 -0.94 18.51 -6.17
N ILE A 38 -1.90 19.44 -6.01
CA ILE A 38 -2.36 20.33 -7.09
C ILE A 38 -1.20 21.08 -7.78
N PRO A 39 -0.27 21.74 -7.05
CA PRO A 39 0.82 22.48 -7.66
C PRO A 39 2.08 21.65 -7.96
N ASN A 40 2.38 20.58 -7.20
CA ASN A 40 3.65 19.85 -7.31
C ASN A 40 3.57 18.50 -8.03
N GLN A 41 2.38 18.13 -8.55
CA GLN A 41 2.12 16.83 -9.17
C GLN A 41 2.47 15.65 -8.24
N THR A 42 2.70 14.47 -8.81
CA THR A 42 2.83 13.18 -8.12
C THR A 42 4.20 12.95 -7.47
N GLY A 43 5.26 13.63 -7.91
CA GLY A 43 6.66 13.25 -7.61
C GLY A 43 7.02 13.19 -6.13
N LYS A 44 6.78 14.27 -5.37
CA LYS A 44 7.08 14.29 -3.91
C LYS A 44 6.28 13.26 -3.13
N ILE A 45 5.05 13.00 -3.55
CA ILE A 45 4.17 12.02 -2.92
C ILE A 45 4.66 10.60 -3.21
N LEU A 46 5.12 10.34 -4.45
CA LEU A 46 5.71 9.06 -4.82
C LEU A 46 6.99 8.78 -4.02
N ASP A 47 7.88 9.76 -3.85
CA ASP A 47 9.08 9.58 -3.03
C ASP A 47 8.75 9.21 -1.58
N GLU A 48 7.77 9.89 -0.98
CA GLU A 48 7.30 9.57 0.37
C GLU A 48 6.58 8.22 0.45
N TYR A 49 5.87 7.83 -0.61
CA TYR A 49 5.22 6.52 -0.71
C TYR A 49 6.25 5.40 -0.80
N ARG A 50 7.26 5.53 -1.67
CA ARG A 50 8.34 4.54 -1.85
C ARG A 50 9.10 4.25 -0.55
N LYS A 51 9.25 5.25 0.33
CA LYS A 51 9.86 5.09 1.67
C LYS A 51 8.99 4.28 2.65
N LYS A 52 7.67 4.25 2.43
CA LYS A 52 6.69 3.61 3.32
C LYS A 52 6.06 2.36 2.69
N MET A 53 6.55 1.92 1.53
CA MET A 53 6.06 0.71 0.86
C MET A 53 6.21 -0.50 1.78
N LEU A 54 5.08 -1.16 2.02
CA LEU A 54 5.07 -2.45 2.67
C LEU A 54 5.63 -3.51 1.71
N PHE A 55 6.35 -4.49 2.27
CA PHE A 55 6.89 -5.64 1.54
C PHE A 55 7.96 -5.32 0.48
N LYS A 56 8.54 -4.11 0.45
CA LYS A 56 9.59 -3.77 -0.51
C LYS A 56 10.77 -4.75 -0.37
N ASN A 57 11.16 -5.37 -1.48
CA ASN A 57 12.15 -6.46 -1.60
C ASN A 57 11.76 -7.79 -0.93
N GLU A 58 10.49 -7.98 -0.56
CA GLU A 58 9.98 -9.24 -0.04
C GLU A 58 9.20 -10.02 -1.11
N THR A 59 9.21 -11.34 -1.00
CA THR A 59 8.39 -12.22 -1.83
C THR A 59 6.96 -12.26 -1.30
N VAL A 60 6.01 -11.97 -2.17
CA VAL A 60 4.57 -11.97 -1.86
C VAL A 60 3.81 -12.81 -2.87
N ASN A 61 2.69 -13.37 -2.42
CA ASN A 61 1.67 -13.92 -3.30
C ASN A 61 0.76 -12.78 -3.77
N LEU A 62 0.69 -12.60 -5.08
CA LEU A 62 -0.20 -11.66 -5.74
C LEU A 62 -1.39 -12.42 -6.30
N PHE A 63 -2.59 -11.97 -5.96
CA PHE A 63 -3.85 -12.46 -6.49
C PHE A 63 -4.38 -11.39 -7.43
N LEU A 64 -4.39 -11.65 -8.74
CA LEU A 64 -4.86 -10.73 -9.78
C LEU A 64 -5.86 -11.45 -10.67
N ASN A 65 -7.12 -11.01 -10.65
CA ASN A 65 -8.22 -11.72 -11.31
C ASN A 65 -8.25 -13.20 -10.86
N ASP A 66 -8.24 -14.15 -11.81
CA ASP A 66 -8.21 -15.60 -11.53
C ASP A 66 -6.80 -16.18 -11.43
N GLN A 67 -5.76 -15.34 -11.44
CA GLN A 67 -4.36 -15.77 -11.38
C GLN A 67 -3.74 -15.47 -10.03
N THR A 68 -3.01 -16.46 -9.50
CA THR A 68 -2.15 -16.28 -8.34
C THR A 68 -0.72 -16.60 -8.72
N PHE A 69 0.21 -15.71 -8.39
CA PHE A 69 1.63 -15.94 -8.62
C PHE A 69 2.47 -15.29 -7.53
N SER A 70 3.63 -15.87 -7.24
CA SER A 70 4.61 -15.31 -6.30
C SER A 70 5.57 -14.39 -7.05
N ALA A 71 5.83 -13.22 -6.48
CA ALA A 71 6.76 -12.23 -7.04
C ALA A 71 7.43 -11.43 -5.92
N VAL A 72 8.59 -10.84 -6.21
CA VAL A 72 9.26 -9.94 -5.27
C VAL A 72 8.80 -8.51 -5.55
N VAL A 73 8.28 -7.81 -4.54
CA VAL A 73 7.90 -6.39 -4.67
C VAL A 73 9.16 -5.55 -4.86
N ARG A 74 9.24 -4.72 -5.90
CA ARG A 74 10.43 -3.91 -6.18
C ARG A 74 10.19 -2.44 -5.90
N ASP A 75 9.23 -1.83 -6.57
CA ASP A 75 8.96 -0.40 -6.41
C ASP A 75 7.55 -0.03 -6.87
N ILE A 76 7.25 1.27 -6.84
CA ILE A 76 6.19 1.87 -7.63
C ILE A 76 6.82 2.78 -8.69
N ASP A 77 6.37 2.66 -9.94
CA ASP A 77 6.85 3.49 -11.05
C ASP A 77 6.35 4.95 -10.95
N ASP A 78 6.78 5.80 -11.88
CA ASP A 78 6.44 7.23 -11.86
C ASP A 78 4.96 7.52 -12.20
N ASP A 79 4.25 6.52 -12.75
CA ASP A 79 2.81 6.57 -13.04
C ASP A 79 1.97 6.03 -11.86
N GLY A 80 2.60 5.47 -10.83
CA GLY A 80 1.94 4.94 -9.64
C GLY A 80 1.60 3.44 -9.73
N PHE A 81 2.12 2.70 -10.70
CA PHE A 81 1.92 1.27 -10.82
C PHE A 81 2.93 0.46 -10.01
N LEU A 82 2.51 -0.71 -9.52
CA LEU A 82 3.36 -1.59 -8.73
C LEU A 82 4.31 -2.38 -9.65
N GLU A 83 5.61 -2.26 -9.39
CA GLU A 83 6.64 -3.05 -10.06
C GLU A 83 7.00 -4.28 -9.23
N VAL A 84 6.94 -5.46 -9.84
CA VAL A 84 7.35 -6.72 -9.22
C VAL A 84 8.31 -7.50 -10.09
N ASP A 85 9.18 -8.28 -9.47
CA ASP A 85 10.07 -9.23 -10.13
C ASP A 85 9.45 -10.63 -10.04
N HIS A 86 9.11 -11.18 -11.20
CA HIS A 86 8.58 -12.54 -11.35
C HIS A 86 9.52 -13.30 -12.30
N ASP A 87 10.19 -14.32 -11.77
CA ASP A 87 11.17 -15.14 -12.48
C ASP A 87 12.30 -14.33 -13.17
N GLY A 88 12.80 -13.28 -12.50
CA GLY A 88 13.87 -12.43 -13.00
C GLY A 88 13.42 -11.39 -14.02
N LYS A 89 12.11 -11.22 -14.22
CA LYS A 89 11.52 -10.23 -15.13
C LYS A 89 10.67 -9.23 -14.36
N THR A 90 10.91 -7.96 -14.64
CA THR A 90 10.02 -6.88 -14.16
C THR A 90 8.65 -7.01 -14.81
N LYS A 91 7.61 -7.06 -14.00
CA LYS A 91 6.21 -7.04 -14.38
C LYS A 91 5.54 -5.86 -13.70
N ILE A 92 4.81 -5.08 -14.48
CA ILE A 92 4.02 -3.95 -14.00
C ILE A 92 2.60 -4.43 -13.70
N ILE A 93 2.13 -4.14 -12.49
CA ILE A 93 0.77 -4.43 -12.05
C ILE A 93 0.02 -3.09 -12.01
N ASN A 94 -0.89 -2.92 -12.95
CA ASN A 94 -1.77 -1.78 -13.02
C ASN A 94 -2.96 -1.92 -12.05
N SER A 95 -3.72 -0.83 -11.89
CA SER A 95 -4.86 -0.76 -10.96
C SER A 95 -5.90 -1.86 -11.19
N GLY A 96 -6.20 -2.62 -10.13
CA GLY A 96 -7.22 -3.67 -10.04
C GLY A 96 -7.37 -4.13 -8.58
N GLU A 97 -8.38 -4.95 -8.25
CA GLU A 97 -8.41 -5.59 -6.93
C GLU A 97 -7.33 -6.66 -6.89
N PHE A 98 -6.22 -6.35 -6.23
CA PHE A 98 -5.21 -7.34 -5.92
C PHE A 98 -5.09 -7.53 -4.42
N ARG A 99 -4.79 -8.77 -4.03
CA ARG A 99 -4.41 -9.08 -2.65
C ARG A 99 -2.92 -9.38 -2.63
N VAL A 100 -2.26 -8.85 -1.61
CA VAL A 100 -0.86 -9.12 -1.32
C VAL A 100 -0.82 -9.92 -0.04
N GLN A 101 -0.18 -11.08 -0.08
CA GLN A 101 0.06 -11.88 1.11
C GLN A 101 1.55 -12.18 1.22
N PRO A 102 2.22 -11.85 2.35
CA PRO A 102 3.60 -12.24 2.55
C PRO A 102 3.71 -13.77 2.56
N VAL A 103 4.74 -14.29 1.90
CA VAL A 103 5.04 -15.73 1.94
C VAL A 103 5.60 -16.03 3.33
N ARG A 104 4.81 -16.67 4.19
CA ARG A 104 5.29 -17.17 5.47
C ARG A 104 6.07 -18.46 5.23
N ILE A 105 7.39 -18.40 5.38
CA ILE A 105 8.24 -19.58 5.48
C ILE A 105 8.06 -20.12 6.91
N ASN A 106 7.46 -21.30 7.03
CA ASN A 106 7.44 -22.05 8.29
C ASN A 106 8.81 -22.70 8.55
#